data_AF-A0A2G9LN45-F1
#
_entry.id   AF-A0A2G9LN45-F1
#
_cell.length_a   1.000
_cell.length_b   1.000
_cell.length_c   1.000
_cell.angle_alpha   90.00
_cell.angle_beta   90.00
_cell.angle_gamma   90.00
#
_symmetry.space_group_name_H-M   'P 1'
#
loop_
_entity.id
_entity.type
_entity.pdbx_description
1 polymer ?
#
loop_
_entity_poly.entity_id
_entity_poly.type
_entity_poly.pdbx_seq_one_letter_code
_entity_poly.pdbx_strand_id
1 'polypeptide(L)'
;MERDAKIRATLFVVALLLTLSVYAAPQISSISTTSGAEFLTVSWSTNETASSNVSYAVNTSAAYDIAFSGTLSNYSAGPTVSHSILVGPLHNATFYYFALQSCNANGHCGNSSLRNFTTSDVDKPTVTIQSPIAKNYTTATVSLNFTLADNVAINTAGCTVNK
;
A
#
# COMPACT_ATOMS: atom_id res chain seq x y z
N MET A 1 -47.09 19.86 30.20
CA MET A 1 -45.84 20.65 30.18
C MET A 1 -44.60 19.75 30.11
N GLU A 2 -44.38 18.84 31.06
CA GLU A 2 -43.19 17.95 31.05
C GLU A 2 -43.17 16.91 29.91
N ARG A 3 -44.34 16.35 29.55
CA ARG A 3 -44.46 15.39 28.43
C ARG A 3 -44.14 16.04 27.07
N ASP A 4 -44.60 17.26 26.85
CA ASP A 4 -44.30 18.03 25.63
C ASP A 4 -42.84 18.48 25.57
N ALA A 5 -42.23 18.81 26.71
CA ALA A 5 -40.81 19.11 26.80
C ALA A 5 -39.95 17.87 26.49
N LYS A 6 -40.32 16.68 27.01
CA LYS A 6 -39.66 15.40 26.69
C LYS A 6 -39.81 15.04 25.22
N ILE A 7 -41.00 15.15 24.64
CA ILE A 7 -41.23 14.85 23.21
C ILE A 7 -40.45 15.83 22.32
N ARG A 8 -40.46 17.13 22.62
CA ARG A 8 -39.69 18.13 21.87
C ARG A 8 -38.18 17.92 22.00
N ALA A 9 -37.70 17.56 23.19
CA ALA A 9 -36.29 17.24 23.42
C ALA A 9 -35.88 15.95 22.68
N THR A 10 -36.68 14.89 22.74
CA THR A 10 -36.42 13.64 22.01
C THR A 10 -36.46 13.87 20.51
N LEU A 11 -37.44 14.62 19.98
CA LEU A 11 -37.54 14.93 18.56
C LEU A 11 -36.37 15.80 18.09
N PHE A 12 -35.91 16.76 18.91
CA PHE A 12 -34.73 17.56 18.62
C PHE A 12 -33.44 16.72 18.63
N VAL A 13 -33.29 15.82 19.59
CA VAL A 13 -32.14 14.89 19.65
C VAL A 13 -32.15 13.93 18.46
N VAL A 14 -33.31 13.38 18.08
CA VAL A 14 -33.43 12.48 16.92
C VAL A 14 -33.17 13.22 15.60
N ALA A 15 -33.71 14.44 15.43
CA ALA A 15 -33.42 15.27 14.26
C ALA A 15 -31.94 15.70 14.19
N LEU A 16 -31.32 16.00 15.34
CA LEU A 16 -29.88 16.33 15.42
C LEU A 16 -29.00 15.11 15.10
N LEU A 17 -29.36 13.93 15.59
CA LEU A 17 -28.64 12.68 15.29
C LEU A 17 -28.76 12.27 13.81
N LEU A 18 -29.95 12.43 13.21
CA LEU A 18 -30.20 12.14 11.80
C LEU A 18 -29.51 13.13 10.85
N THR A 19 -29.38 14.39 11.27
CA THR A 19 -28.69 15.42 10.46
C THR A 19 -27.17 15.29 10.52
N LEU A 20 -26.61 14.81 11.64
CA LEU A 20 -25.18 14.50 11.76
C LEU A 20 -24.74 13.34 10.85
N SER A 21 -25.58 12.31 10.68
CA SER A 21 -25.22 11.16 9.83
C SER A 21 -25.19 11.47 8.35
N VAL A 22 -25.96 12.46 7.87
CA VAL A 22 -25.97 12.86 6.44
C VAL A 22 -24.86 13.86 6.09
N TYR A 23 -24.07 14.29 7.08
CA TYR A 23 -22.93 15.20 6.93
C TYR A 23 -21.61 14.59 7.41
N ALA A 24 -21.62 13.30 7.72
CA ALA A 24 -20.43 12.55 8.11
C ALA A 24 -19.69 12.05 6.87
N ALA A 25 -18.37 11.92 7.01
CA ALA A 25 -17.54 11.22 6.04
C ALA A 25 -17.56 9.71 6.32
N PRO A 26 -17.43 8.85 5.29
CA PRO A 26 -17.34 7.41 5.48
C PRO A 26 -16.20 7.02 6.43
N GLN A 27 -16.52 6.21 7.44
CA GLN A 27 -15.52 5.68 8.36
C GLN A 27 -14.91 4.40 7.79
N ILE A 28 -13.62 4.46 7.44
CA ILE A 28 -12.86 3.32 6.91
C ILE A 28 -12.43 2.37 8.06
N SER A 29 -12.62 1.07 7.84
CA SER A 29 -12.30 0.01 8.79
C SER A 29 -11.88 -1.29 8.07
N SER A 30 -11.45 -2.30 8.83
CA SER A 30 -11.14 -3.66 8.32
C SER A 30 -10.15 -3.68 7.15
N ILE A 31 -9.15 -2.79 7.19
CA ILE A 31 -8.15 -2.69 6.13
C ILE A 31 -7.25 -3.94 6.14
N SER A 32 -7.17 -4.62 5.00
CA SER A 32 -6.34 -5.80 4.77
C SER A 32 -5.56 -5.66 3.46
N THR A 33 -4.38 -6.26 3.41
CA THR A 33 -3.46 -6.15 2.26
C THR A 33 -2.82 -7.49 1.93
N THR A 34 -2.62 -7.73 0.63
CA THR A 34 -1.80 -8.84 0.12
C THR A 34 -0.95 -8.30 -1.01
N SER A 35 0.37 -8.47 -0.94
CA SER A 35 1.30 -7.98 -1.97
C SER A 35 2.07 -9.13 -2.61
N GLY A 36 2.50 -8.91 -3.85
CA GLY A 36 3.41 -9.79 -4.57
C GLY A 36 4.62 -9.00 -5.09
N ALA A 37 5.28 -9.55 -6.11
CA ALA A 37 6.44 -8.90 -6.71
C ALA A 37 6.07 -7.58 -7.44
N GLU A 38 4.89 -7.50 -8.03
CA GLU A 38 4.52 -6.35 -8.88
C GLU A 38 3.12 -5.82 -8.58
N PHE A 39 2.54 -6.17 -7.42
CA PHE A 39 1.18 -5.75 -7.10
C PHE A 39 0.93 -5.62 -5.59
N LEU A 40 -0.15 -4.90 -5.28
CA LEU A 40 -0.78 -4.85 -3.98
C LEU A 40 -2.31 -4.96 -4.15
N THR A 41 -2.92 -5.95 -3.52
CA THR A 41 -4.37 -5.98 -3.31
C THR A 41 -4.68 -5.36 -1.96
N VAL A 42 -5.57 -4.38 -1.92
CA VAL A 42 -6.07 -3.75 -0.69
C VAL A 42 -7.57 -3.91 -0.60
N SER A 43 -8.06 -4.38 0.54
CA SER A 43 -9.50 -4.43 0.85
C SER A 43 -9.80 -3.70 2.14
N TRP A 44 -11.00 -3.11 2.23
CA TRP A 44 -11.47 -2.41 3.41
C TRP A 44 -13.00 -2.33 3.42
N SER A 45 -13.56 -1.86 4.53
CA SER A 45 -14.98 -1.61 4.67
C SER A 45 -15.25 -0.17 5.10
N THR A 46 -16.44 0.32 4.77
CA THR A 46 -16.97 1.60 5.24
C THR A 46 -18.29 1.39 5.97
N ASN A 47 -18.64 2.30 6.89
CA ASN A 47 -19.92 2.27 7.60
C ASN A 47 -21.11 2.76 6.76
N GLU A 48 -20.85 3.32 5.58
CA GLU A 48 -21.85 3.82 4.64
C GLU A 48 -21.35 3.61 3.20
N THR A 49 -22.26 3.67 2.22
CA THR A 49 -21.91 3.45 0.81
C THR A 49 -20.99 4.57 0.30
N ALA A 50 -19.81 4.21 -0.19
CA ALA A 50 -18.79 5.16 -0.62
C ALA A 50 -18.00 4.71 -1.85
N SER A 51 -17.26 5.64 -2.45
CA SER A 51 -16.28 5.34 -3.50
C SER A 51 -15.09 4.54 -2.97
N SER A 52 -14.40 3.86 -3.89
CA SER A 52 -13.16 3.13 -3.61
C SER A 52 -11.98 3.85 -4.25
N ASN A 53 -11.05 4.40 -3.48
CA ASN A 53 -9.81 4.97 -4.02
C ASN A 53 -8.60 4.50 -3.20
N VAL A 54 -7.58 4.00 -3.89
CA VAL A 54 -6.25 3.72 -3.31
C VAL A 54 -5.23 4.59 -3.99
N SER A 55 -4.41 5.23 -3.15
CA SER A 55 -3.39 6.20 -3.50
C SER A 55 -2.01 5.69 -3.04
N TYR A 56 -0.96 5.71 -3.87
CA TYR A 56 0.33 5.10 -3.53
C TYR A 56 1.59 5.82 -4.09
N ALA A 57 2.74 5.72 -3.41
CA ALA A 57 4.03 6.30 -3.83
C ALA A 57 5.25 5.63 -3.22
N VAL A 58 6.44 5.87 -3.79
CA VAL A 58 7.74 5.37 -3.29
C VAL A 58 8.43 6.31 -2.27
N ASN A 59 8.04 7.58 -2.18
CA ASN A 59 8.59 8.56 -1.23
C ASN A 59 7.52 9.13 -0.29
N THR A 60 7.91 9.39 0.96
CA THR A 60 6.99 9.90 2.01
C THR A 60 6.38 11.26 1.67
N SER A 61 7.14 12.15 1.01
CA SER A 61 6.69 13.48 0.62
C SER A 61 5.54 13.40 -0.39
N ALA A 62 5.69 12.59 -1.45
CA ALA A 62 4.59 12.37 -2.37
C ALA A 62 3.48 11.55 -1.71
N ALA A 63 3.79 10.63 -0.79
CA ALA A 63 2.75 9.88 -0.09
C ALA A 63 1.81 10.77 0.73
N TYR A 64 2.33 11.84 1.35
CA TYR A 64 1.52 12.85 2.02
C TYR A 64 0.70 13.68 1.02
N ASP A 65 1.32 14.12 -0.07
CA ASP A 65 0.62 14.83 -1.13
C ASP A 65 -0.49 13.98 -1.76
N ILE A 66 -0.29 12.69 -2.01
CA ILE A 66 -1.27 11.82 -2.68
C ILE A 66 -2.49 11.56 -1.78
N ALA A 67 -2.35 11.56 -0.45
CA ALA A 67 -3.49 11.55 0.47
C ALA A 67 -4.42 12.79 0.29
N PHE A 68 -3.94 13.83 -0.41
CA PHE A 68 -4.66 15.09 -0.67
C PHE A 68 -4.75 15.51 -2.15
N SER A 69 -3.96 14.94 -3.08
CA SER A 69 -3.78 15.42 -4.47
C SER A 69 -4.03 14.38 -5.57
N GLY A 70 -4.20 13.08 -5.25
CA GLY A 70 -4.69 12.07 -6.21
C GLY A 70 -3.72 11.63 -7.32
N THR A 71 -2.40 11.81 -7.14
CA THR A 71 -1.41 11.65 -8.23
C THR A 71 -1.25 10.22 -8.78
N LEU A 72 -1.60 9.16 -8.02
CA LEU A 72 -1.58 7.76 -8.47
C LEU A 72 -2.74 7.00 -7.82
N SER A 73 -3.90 6.98 -8.48
CA SER A 73 -5.11 6.38 -7.93
C SER A 73 -5.64 5.20 -8.73
N ASN A 74 -6.03 4.12 -8.04
CA ASN A 74 -6.85 3.06 -8.61
C ASN A 74 -8.28 3.13 -8.06
N TYR A 75 -9.27 2.83 -8.90
CA TYR A 75 -10.70 2.95 -8.62
C TYR A 75 -11.45 1.64 -8.94
N SER A 76 -12.44 1.28 -8.12
CA SER A 76 -13.38 0.18 -8.43
C SER A 76 -14.75 0.71 -8.84
N ALA A 77 -15.46 0.01 -9.73
CA ALA A 77 -16.78 0.42 -10.20
C ALA A 77 -17.84 0.37 -9.07
N GLY A 78 -18.61 1.44 -8.95
CA GLY A 78 -19.80 1.52 -8.09
C GLY A 78 -19.51 1.84 -6.62
N PRO A 79 -20.28 2.75 -6.00
CA PRO A 79 -20.25 2.94 -4.56
C PRO A 79 -20.64 1.66 -3.81
N THR A 80 -19.91 1.32 -2.74
CA THR A 80 -20.11 0.09 -1.95
C THR A 80 -19.70 0.33 -0.50
N VAL A 81 -20.03 -0.62 0.40
CA VAL A 81 -19.54 -0.68 1.79
C VAL A 81 -18.37 -1.65 1.97
N SER A 82 -18.10 -2.48 0.95
CA SER A 82 -17.03 -3.46 0.92
C SER A 82 -16.19 -3.25 -0.33
N HIS A 83 -14.93 -2.90 -0.14
CA HIS A 83 -14.03 -2.41 -1.18
C HIS A 83 -12.87 -3.38 -1.39
N SER A 84 -12.42 -3.50 -2.64
CA SER A 84 -11.22 -4.25 -3.01
C SER A 84 -10.61 -3.65 -4.27
N ILE A 85 -9.33 -3.31 -4.21
CA ILE A 85 -8.57 -2.73 -5.32
C ILE A 85 -7.25 -3.46 -5.49
N LEU A 86 -6.95 -3.85 -6.73
CA LEU A 86 -5.63 -4.30 -7.15
C LEU A 86 -4.84 -3.09 -7.67
N VAL A 87 -3.67 -2.85 -7.07
CA VAL A 87 -2.72 -1.80 -7.43
C VAL A 87 -1.54 -2.42 -8.15
N GLY A 88 -1.26 -1.97 -9.37
CA GLY A 88 -0.11 -2.41 -10.17
C GLY A 88 -0.26 -2.06 -11.65
N PRO A 89 0.75 -2.38 -12.48
CA PRO A 89 2.00 -3.05 -12.09
C PRO A 89 2.93 -2.13 -11.27
N LEU A 90 3.68 -2.74 -10.35
CA LEU A 90 4.67 -2.10 -9.48
C LEU A 90 6.06 -2.67 -9.75
N HIS A 91 7.11 -1.93 -9.40
CA HIS A 91 8.46 -2.49 -9.34
C HIS A 91 8.63 -3.44 -8.16
N ASN A 92 9.29 -4.58 -8.39
CA ASN A 92 9.70 -5.53 -7.37
C ASN A 92 10.74 -4.93 -6.41
N ALA A 93 10.95 -5.60 -5.27
CA ALA A 93 11.89 -5.19 -4.23
C ALA A 93 11.78 -3.71 -3.78
N THR A 94 10.64 -3.06 -4.03
CA THR A 94 10.46 -1.63 -3.83
C THR A 94 9.55 -1.35 -2.65
N PHE A 95 9.95 -0.39 -1.82
CA PHE A 95 9.16 0.09 -0.69
C PHE A 95 8.16 1.14 -1.16
N TYR A 96 6.88 0.97 -0.78
CA TYR A 96 5.80 1.89 -1.12
C TYR A 96 5.02 2.31 0.12
N TYR A 97 4.49 3.52 0.06
CA TYR A 97 3.45 4.04 0.93
C TYR A 97 2.10 4.02 0.21
N PHE A 98 1.01 3.85 0.95
CA PHE A 98 -0.35 4.00 0.43
C PHE A 98 -1.33 4.56 1.45
N ALA A 99 -2.41 5.16 0.95
CA ALA A 99 -3.55 5.62 1.72
C ALA A 99 -4.85 5.34 0.97
N LEU A 100 -5.95 5.24 1.72
CA LEU A 100 -7.28 4.98 1.19
C LEU A 100 -8.13 6.24 1.32
N GLN A 101 -8.98 6.47 0.33
CA GLN A 101 -10.02 7.49 0.38
C GLN A 101 -11.36 6.89 -0.07
N SER A 102 -12.39 7.22 0.69
CA SER A 102 -13.77 6.82 0.41
C SER A 102 -14.68 8.02 0.57
N CYS A 103 -15.40 8.38 -0.49
CA CYS A 103 -16.33 9.51 -0.50
C CYS A 103 -17.77 9.02 -0.70
N ASN A 104 -18.71 9.52 0.11
CA ASN A 104 -20.12 9.25 -0.11
C ASN A 104 -20.69 10.08 -1.27
N ALA A 105 -21.95 9.80 -1.65
CA ALA A 105 -22.64 10.49 -2.75
C ALA A 105 -22.83 12.00 -2.51
N ASN A 106 -22.73 12.44 -1.25
CA ASN A 106 -22.84 13.84 -0.83
C ASN A 106 -21.49 14.58 -0.93
N GLY A 107 -20.40 13.88 -1.28
CA GLY A 107 -19.06 14.46 -1.45
C GLY A 107 -18.24 14.54 -0.17
N HIS A 108 -18.69 13.97 0.95
CA HIS A 108 -17.88 13.87 2.16
C HIS A 108 -16.91 12.69 2.05
N CYS A 109 -15.62 12.95 2.25
CA CYS A 109 -14.55 11.96 2.08
C CYS A 109 -13.88 11.62 3.42
N GLY A 110 -13.76 10.33 3.70
CA GLY A 110 -12.96 9.79 4.79
C GLY A 110 -11.65 9.22 4.25
N ASN A 111 -10.57 9.37 5.01
CA ASN A 111 -9.23 8.88 4.64
C ASN A 111 -8.71 7.88 5.69
N SER A 112 -7.89 6.92 5.27
CA SER A 112 -7.12 6.10 6.20
C SER A 112 -5.88 6.84 6.69
N SER A 113 -5.25 6.34 7.77
CA SER A 113 -3.86 6.67 8.06
C SER A 113 -2.94 6.19 6.93
N LEU A 114 -1.75 6.80 6.81
CA LEU A 114 -0.72 6.34 5.89
C LEU A 114 -0.24 4.93 6.29
N ARG A 115 -0.05 4.07 5.30
CA ARG A 115 0.42 2.69 5.45
C ARG A 115 1.55 2.43 4.48
N ASN A 116 2.23 1.30 4.62
CA ASN A 116 3.32 0.91 3.75
C ASN A 116 3.35 -0.61 3.50
N PHE A 117 4.08 -1.00 2.46
CA PHE A 117 4.40 -2.37 2.13
C PHE A 117 5.67 -2.39 1.26
N THR A 118 6.29 -3.56 1.16
CA THR A 118 7.40 -3.81 0.23
C THR A 118 7.01 -4.96 -0.68
N THR A 119 7.10 -4.76 -1.98
CA THR A 119 6.91 -5.85 -2.96
C THR A 119 7.99 -6.90 -2.82
N SER A 120 7.66 -8.17 -3.04
CA SER A 120 8.65 -9.25 -3.01
C SER A 120 9.75 -9.04 -4.06
N ASP A 121 10.95 -9.49 -3.75
CA ASP A 121 12.02 -9.59 -4.73
C ASP A 121 11.91 -10.91 -5.53
N VAL A 122 12.21 -10.82 -6.81
CA VAL A 122 12.23 -11.93 -7.77
C VAL A 122 13.46 -11.90 -8.67
N ASP A 123 14.30 -10.86 -8.54
CA ASP A 123 15.53 -10.75 -9.30
C ASP A 123 16.56 -11.72 -8.74
N LYS A 124 17.38 -12.27 -9.64
CA LYS A 124 18.46 -13.17 -9.23
C LYS A 124 19.72 -12.35 -8.98
N PRO A 125 20.49 -12.66 -7.93
CA PRO A 125 21.83 -12.10 -7.78
C PRO A 125 22.67 -12.36 -9.02
N THR A 126 23.41 -11.35 -9.46
CA THR A 126 24.36 -11.44 -10.56
C THR A 126 25.76 -11.72 -10.01
N VAL A 127 26.41 -12.75 -10.55
CA VAL A 127 27.81 -13.09 -10.24
C VAL A 127 28.70 -12.64 -11.40
N THR A 128 29.72 -11.85 -11.11
CA THR A 128 30.73 -11.46 -12.09
C THR A 128 32.10 -11.95 -11.66
N ILE A 129 32.73 -12.81 -12.47
CA ILE A 129 34.10 -13.28 -12.24
C ILE A 129 35.06 -12.23 -12.79
N GLN A 130 35.92 -11.69 -11.91
CA GLN A 130 36.95 -10.71 -12.26
C GLN A 130 38.31 -11.38 -12.53
N SER A 131 38.58 -12.50 -11.86
CA SER A 131 39.74 -13.36 -12.15
C SER A 131 39.42 -14.82 -11.85
N PRO A 132 40.03 -15.79 -12.55
CA PRO A 132 41.00 -15.61 -13.64
C PRO A 132 40.40 -15.05 -14.92
N ILE A 133 41.18 -14.21 -15.61
CA ILE A 133 40.87 -13.82 -16.99
C ILE A 133 41.29 -14.95 -17.94
N ALA A 134 40.70 -15.01 -19.14
CA ALA A 134 41.02 -16.03 -20.13
C ALA A 134 42.47 -15.90 -20.63
N LYS A 135 43.38 -16.66 -20.03
CA LYS A 135 44.79 -16.80 -20.43
C LYS A 135 45.35 -18.15 -19.97
N ASN A 136 46.51 -18.52 -20.50
CA ASN A 136 47.25 -19.68 -20.01
C ASN A 136 47.94 -19.34 -18.67
N TYR A 137 47.78 -20.22 -17.70
CA TYR A 137 48.44 -20.13 -16.39
C TYR A 137 49.48 -21.24 -16.27
N THR A 138 50.68 -20.89 -15.81
CA THR A 138 51.77 -21.84 -15.54
C THR A 138 51.85 -22.25 -14.07
N THR A 139 50.93 -21.74 -13.25
CA THR A 139 50.82 -22.02 -11.81
C THR A 139 49.85 -23.17 -11.57
N ALA A 140 50.10 -23.96 -10.52
CA ALA A 140 49.18 -25.02 -10.10
C ALA A 140 47.90 -24.47 -9.44
N THR A 141 47.91 -23.22 -8.98
CA THR A 141 46.78 -22.53 -8.37
C THR A 141 46.58 -21.15 -8.98
N VAL A 142 45.33 -20.71 -9.05
CA VAL A 142 44.95 -19.38 -9.53
C VAL A 142 43.86 -18.82 -8.62
N SER A 143 44.01 -17.58 -8.18
CA SER A 143 43.02 -16.94 -7.32
C SER A 143 41.75 -16.58 -8.09
N LEU A 144 40.62 -17.04 -7.56
CA LEU A 144 39.29 -16.61 -7.97
C LEU A 144 38.97 -15.27 -7.29
N ASN A 145 38.58 -14.28 -8.08
CA ASN A 145 38.00 -13.04 -7.58
C ASN A 145 36.67 -12.82 -8.30
N PHE A 146 35.61 -12.52 -7.56
CA PHE A 146 34.28 -12.30 -8.10
C PHE A 146 33.53 -11.24 -7.29
N THR A 147 32.55 -10.61 -7.91
CA THR A 147 31.59 -9.73 -7.26
C THR A 147 30.18 -10.30 -7.38
N LEU A 148 29.40 -10.10 -6.33
CA LEU A 148 27.97 -10.37 -6.30
C LEU A 148 27.23 -9.03 -6.27
N ALA A 149 26.20 -8.88 -7.09
CA ALA A 149 25.34 -7.70 -7.08
C ALA A 149 23.88 -8.16 -7.11
N ASP A 150 23.02 -7.43 -6.39
CA ASP A 150 21.59 -7.69 -6.33
C ASP A 150 20.84 -6.39 -5.99
N ASN A 151 19.55 -6.32 -6.30
CA ASN A 151 18.69 -5.16 -6.00
C ASN A 151 18.35 -5.10 -4.48
N VAL A 152 18.42 -6.23 -3.79
CA VAL A 152 18.29 -6.38 -2.34
C VAL A 152 19.61 -6.83 -1.70
N ALA A 153 19.66 -6.80 -0.37
CA ALA A 153 20.85 -7.25 0.35
C ALA A 153 21.05 -8.77 0.20
N ILE A 154 22.22 -9.16 -0.32
CA ILE A 154 22.61 -10.56 -0.46
C ILE A 154 22.93 -11.14 0.93
N ASN A 155 22.16 -12.12 1.37
CA ASN A 155 22.49 -12.87 2.58
C ASN A 155 23.57 -13.92 2.27
N THR A 156 24.82 -13.63 2.65
CA THR A 156 25.97 -14.53 2.43
C THR A 156 26.06 -15.68 3.42
N ALA A 157 25.14 -15.81 4.38
CA ALA A 157 25.19 -16.83 5.44
C ALA A 157 25.04 -18.28 4.95
N GLY A 158 24.77 -18.49 3.65
CA GLY A 158 24.73 -19.82 3.01
C GLY A 158 25.59 -19.95 1.75
N CYS A 159 26.41 -18.94 1.40
CA CYS A 159 27.27 -19.00 0.24
C CYS A 159 28.52 -19.84 0.54
N THR A 160 28.42 -21.16 0.40
CA THR A 160 29.60 -22.05 0.42
C THR A 160 30.28 -22.00 -0.95
N VAL A 161 31.44 -21.34 -1.02
CA VAL A 161 32.37 -21.53 -2.15
C VAL A 161 33.04 -22.88 -1.94
N ASN A 162 32.51 -23.93 -2.58
CA ASN A 162 33.16 -25.23 -2.61
C ASN A 162 34.45 -25.10 -3.41
N LYS A 163 35.58 -25.30 -2.73
CA LYS A 163 36.92 -25.42 -3.33
C LYS A 163 37.08 -26.76 -4.02
#